data_AF-A0A290XBY1-F1
#
_entry.id   AF-A0A290XBY1-F1
#
_cell.length_a   1.000
_cell.length_b   1.000
_cell.length_c   1.000
_cell.angle_alpha   90.00
_cell.angle_beta   90.00
_cell.angle_gamma   90.00
#
_symmetry.space_group_name_H-M   'P 1'
#
loop_
_entity.id
_entity.type
_entity.pdbx_description
1 polymer ?
#
loop_
_entity_poly.entity_id
_entity_poly.type
_entity_poly.pdbx_seq_one_letter_code
_entity_poly.pdbx_strand_id
1 'polypeptide(L)' 'MVAMQTRTEIDAMLARLEARLRELMAQTPHDAVLDAFSDEAAPLIEQVPEEHDAYVQERVHRMLVGAGLIPDESPTG' A
#
# COMPACT_ATOMS: atom_id res chain seq x y z
N MET A 1 13.69 12.77 14.59
CA MET A 1 12.66 12.05 13.82
C MET A 1 13.25 10.68 13.51
N VAL A 2 12.75 9.62 14.14
CA VAL A 2 13.29 8.27 13.93
C VAL A 2 12.66 7.77 12.64
N ALA A 3 13.41 7.78 11.54
CA ALA A 3 13.01 7.10 10.31
C ALA A 3 12.61 5.65 10.66
N MET A 4 11.63 5.04 9.98
CA MET A 4 11.36 3.61 10.19
C MET A 4 12.63 2.82 9.84
N GLN A 5 13.27 2.16 10.83
CA GLN A 5 14.65 1.66 10.66
C GLN A 5 14.71 0.17 10.37
N THR A 6 13.60 -0.55 10.49
CA THR A 6 13.62 -2.01 10.38
C THR A 6 12.56 -2.54 9.43
N ARG A 7 12.94 -3.57 8.67
CA ARG A 7 12.04 -4.32 7.79
C ARG A 7 10.76 -4.77 8.51
N THR A 8 10.84 -5.10 9.80
CA THR A 8 9.68 -5.45 10.64
C THR A 8 8.69 -4.30 10.81
N GLU A 9 9.15 -3.05 10.95
CA GLU A 9 8.25 -1.89 11.03
C GLU A 9 7.56 -1.64 9.69
N ILE A 10 8.27 -1.86 8.58
CA ILE A 10 7.73 -1.76 7.23
C ILE A 10 6.71 -2.87 6.99
N ASP A 11 6.99 -4.12 7.38
CA ASP A 11 6.05 -5.23 7.30
C ASP A 11 4.80 -4.96 8.15
N ALA A 12 4.95 -4.42 9.37
CA ALA A 12 3.82 -4.05 10.22
C ALA A 12 2.96 -2.94 9.60
N MET A 13 3.61 -1.96 8.96
CA MET A 13 2.92 -0.90 8.23
C MET A 13 2.17 -1.44 7.01
N LEU A 14 2.79 -2.31 6.22
CA LEU A 14 2.16 -2.97 5.08
C LEU A 14 0.97 -3.83 5.52
N ALA A 15 1.11 -4.59 6.61
CA ALA A 15 0.00 -5.35 7.19
C ALA A 15 -1.16 -4.46 7.64
N ARG A 16 -0.85 -3.27 8.19
CA ARG A 16 -1.87 -2.27 8.56
C ARG A 16 -2.58 -1.70 7.33
N LEU A 17 -1.83 -1.37 6.27
CA LEU A 17 -2.39 -0.94 4.99
C LEU A 17 -3.31 -2.02 4.40
N GLU A 18 -2.94 -3.30 4.52
CA GLU A 18 -3.75 -4.41 3.99
C GLU A 18 -5.05 -4.59 4.76
N ALA A 19 -5.01 -4.52 6.09
CA ALA A 19 -6.22 -4.53 6.90
C ALA A 19 -7.12 -3.34 6.54
N ARG A 20 -6.53 -2.15 6.39
CA ARG A 20 -7.27 -0.92 6.06
C ARG A 20 -7.91 -0.98 4.69
N LEU A 21 -7.21 -1.52 3.69
CA LEU A 21 -7.73 -1.74 2.35
C LEU A 21 -8.97 -2.62 2.36
N ARG A 22 -8.95 -3.72 3.12
CA ARG A 22 -10.12 -4.61 3.26
C ARG A 22 -11.29 -3.91 3.95
N GLU A 23 -11.03 -3.11 4.97
CA GLU A 23 -12.06 -2.31 5.63
C GLU A 23 -12.67 -1.26 4.68
N LEU A 24 -11.86 -0.61 3.85
CA LEU A 24 -12.32 0.35 2.84
C LEU A 24 -13.14 -0.36 1.76
N MET A 25 -12.71 -1.51 1.26
CA MET A 25 -13.50 -2.30 0.31
C MET A 25 -14.86 -2.74 0.85
N ALA A 26 -14.98 -2.92 2.18
CA ALA A 26 -16.24 -3.27 2.81
C ALA A 26 -17.19 -2.07 2.99
N GLN A 27 -16.66 -0.85 3.06
CA GLN A 27 -17.40 0.37 3.41
C GLN A 27 -17.59 1.34 2.24
N THR A 28 -16.75 1.24 1.21
CA THR A 28 -16.63 2.21 0.13
C THR A 28 -16.77 1.49 -1.22
N PRO A 29 -17.49 2.07 -2.20
CA PRO A 29 -17.55 1.51 -3.54
C PRO A 29 -16.16 1.45 -4.17
N HIS A 30 -15.93 0.40 -4.95
CA HIS A 30 -14.63 0.02 -5.53
C HIS A 30 -13.88 1.19 -6.18
N ASP A 31 -14.56 2.02 -6.97
CA ASP A 31 -13.99 3.19 -7.65
C ASP A 31 -13.44 4.28 -6.70
N ALA A 32 -13.92 4.36 -5.47
CA ALA A 32 -13.47 5.33 -4.46
C ALA A 32 -12.53 4.72 -3.41
N VAL A 33 -12.35 3.39 -3.42
CA VAL A 33 -11.43 2.71 -2.49
C VAL A 33 -9.99 3.07 -2.80
N LEU A 34 -9.62 3.17 -4.08
CA LEU A 34 -8.24 3.49 -4.49
C LEU A 34 -7.83 4.90 -4.07
N ASP A 35 -8.71 5.89 -4.25
CA ASP A 35 -8.46 7.28 -3.83
C ASP A 35 -8.32 7.36 -2.31
N ALA A 36 -9.28 6.79 -1.56
CA ALA A 36 -9.24 6.79 -0.10
C ALA A 36 -8.00 6.04 0.45
N PHE A 37 -7.62 4.93 -0.20
CA PHE A 37 -6.42 4.21 0.16
C PHE A 37 -5.15 5.01 -0.14
N SER A 38 -5.07 5.67 -1.29
CA SER A 38 -3.92 6.48 -1.69
C SER A 38 -3.71 7.67 -0.76
N ASP A 39 -4.78 8.34 -0.34
CA ASP A 39 -4.72 9.42 0.66
C ASP A 39 -4.18 8.92 2.02
N GLU A 40 -4.61 7.74 2.48
CA GLU A 40 -4.11 7.16 3.73
C GLU A 40 -2.69 6.58 3.59
N ALA A 41 -2.32 6.07 2.41
CA ALA A 41 -1.03 5.46 2.13
C ALA A 41 0.07 6.49 1.87
N ALA A 42 -0.24 7.66 1.29
CA ALA A 42 0.72 8.71 0.96
C ALA A 42 1.65 9.08 2.13
N PRO A 43 1.16 9.47 3.33
CA PRO A 43 2.02 9.82 4.45
C PRO A 43 2.81 8.63 5.00
N LEU A 44 2.34 7.39 4.77
CA LEU A 44 3.03 6.18 5.19
C LEU A 44 4.19 5.86 4.24
N ILE A 45 3.98 6.02 2.93
CA ILE A 45 4.99 5.82 1.89
C ILE A 45 6.09 6.89 2.02
N GLU A 46 5.74 8.15 2.30
CA GLU A 46 6.72 9.22 2.54
C GLU A 46 7.63 8.97 3.77
N GLN A 47 7.22 8.10 4.69
CA GLN A 47 8.01 7.69 5.86
C GLN A 47 8.94 6.49 5.57
N VAL A 48 8.81 5.87 4.39
CA VAL A 48 9.64 4.73 3.98
C VAL A 48 11.00 5.25 3.49
N PRO A 49 12.12 4.65 3.94
CA PRO A 49 13.43 4.95 3.39
C PRO A 49 13.51 4.56 1.92
N GLU A 50 14.18 5.35 1.08
CA GLU A 50 14.37 5.03 -0.36
C GLU A 50 14.93 3.61 -0.60
N GLU A 51 15.75 3.09 0.31
CA GLU A 51 16.29 1.71 0.24
C GLU A 51 15.19 0.63 0.26
N HIS A 52 14.03 0.94 0.84
CA HIS A 52 12.87 0.06 0.93
C HIS A 52 11.69 0.49 0.07
N ASP A 53 11.79 1.60 -0.66
CA ASP A 53 10.72 2.12 -1.52
C ASP A 53 10.29 1.06 -2.55
N ALA A 54 11.24 0.49 -3.30
CA ALA A 54 10.95 -0.56 -4.29
C ALA A 54 10.25 -1.79 -3.68
N TYR A 55 10.63 -2.17 -2.45
CA TYR A 55 10.00 -3.29 -1.74
C TYR A 55 8.55 -2.97 -1.35
N VAL A 56 8.32 -1.76 -0.82
CA VAL A 56 6.98 -1.29 -0.44
C VAL A 56 6.10 -1.14 -1.66
N GLN A 57 6.60 -0.53 -2.74
CA GLN A 57 5.85 -0.37 -3.99
C GLN A 57 5.44 -1.72 -4.59
N GLU A 58 6.34 -2.70 -4.67
CA GLU A 58 5.98 -4.04 -5.16
C GLU A 58 4.88 -4.65 -4.29
N ARG A 59 4.98 -4.51 -2.96
CA ARG A 59 4.01 -5.12 -2.04
C ARG A 59 2.65 -4.45 -2.08
N VAL A 60 2.61 -3.12 -2.09
CA VAL A 60 1.38 -2.34 -2.26
C VAL A 60 0.73 -2.65 -3.61
N HIS A 61 1.50 -2.70 -4.69
CA HIS A 61 0.99 -3.05 -6.01
C HIS A 61 0.35 -4.45 -6.00
N ARG A 62 1.04 -5.47 -5.48
CA ARG A 62 0.46 -6.83 -5.38
C ARG A 62 -0.79 -6.89 -4.51
N MET A 63 -0.86 -6.10 -3.44
CA MET A 63 -2.06 -6.00 -2.61
C MET A 63 -3.23 -5.42 -3.38
N LEU A 64 -3.01 -4.33 -4.14
CA LEU A 64 -4.04 -3.68 -4.94
C LEU A 64 -4.54 -4.60 -6.08
N VAL A 65 -3.63 -5.31 -6.76
CA VAL A 65 -3.98 -6.33 -7.75
C VAL A 65 -4.79 -7.46 -7.11
N GLY A 66 -4.33 -7.99 -5.97
CA GLY A 66 -5.02 -9.08 -5.26
C GLY A 66 -6.40 -8.66 -4.74
N ALA A 67 -6.59 -7.38 -4.46
CA ALA A 67 -7.87 -6.77 -4.10
C ALA A 67 -8.78 -6.46 -5.31
N GLY A 68 -8.26 -6.58 -6.54
CA GLY A 68 -8.98 -6.25 -7.78
C GLY A 68 -9.09 -4.74 -8.05
N LEU A 69 -8.41 -3.90 -7.26
CA LEU A 69 -8.50 -2.43 -7.32
C LEU A 69 -7.76 -1.83 -8.50
N ILE A 70 -6.69 -2.49 -8.92
CA ILE A 70 -5.99 -2.16 -10.16
C ILE A 70 -5.94 -3.41 -11.03
N PRO A 71 -5.98 -3.25 -12.38
CA PRO A 71 -5.72 -4.37 -13.26
C PRO A 71 -4.30 -4.90 -13.01
N ASP A 72 -4.09 -6.21 -13.21
CA ASP A 72 -2.76 -6.83 -13.27
C ASP A 72 -2.04 -6.41 -14.55
N GLU A 73 -1.90 -5.10 -14.76
CA GLU A 73 -0.94 -4.56 -15.72
C GLU A 73 0.39 -4.50 -15.00
N SER A 74 1.01 -5.68 -14.84
CA SER A 74 2.46 -5.74 -14.74
C SER A 74 3.00 -4.86 -15.88
N PRO A 75 3.93 -3.92 -15.62
CA PRO A 75 4.58 -3.17 -16.69
C PRO A 75 5.57 -4.11 -17.39
N THR A 76 5.06 -5.11 -18.09
CA THR A 76 5.76 -5.80 -19.15
C THR A 76 5.67 -4.90 -20.38
N GLY A 77 6.52 -3.89 -20.40
CA GLY A 77 7.09 -3.36 -21.64
C GLY A 77 8.15 -4.30 -22.19
#